data_AF-A0A9Q9BSB4-F1
#
_entry.id   AF-A0A9Q9BSB4-F1
#
_cell.length_a   1.000
_cell.length_b   1.000
_cell.length_c   1.000
_cell.angle_alpha   90.00
_cell.angle_beta   90.00
_cell.angle_gamma   90.00
#
_symmetry.space_group_name_H-M   'P 1'
#
loop_
_entity.id
_entity.type
_entity.pdbx_description
1 polymer ?
#
loop_
_entity_poly.entity_id
_entity_poly.type
_entity_poly.pdbx_seq_one_letter_code
_entity_poly.pdbx_strand_id
1 'polypeptide(L)'
;MKQDILLNYYQELYALSKEIIRIYDSFIPELISKHENSEEGKEFLEVNPEAFLKLSAIFVHSHNIRKLLIPTARGKKESKRLYDFRCERALNLQRHIPIDNLNELLNSKIRNTIEHYDERLDSVNLKIDNKTLKSKYSAVFSNMIISSEKVPEMLFEGDVYYLKTFVIESRNYRNLDFSSNVEKLYEEVKIIKDIIEENFDLPTLEGGGIYVL
;
A
#
# COMPACT_ATOMS: atom_id res chain seq x y z
N MET A 1 16.49 -28.92 5.49
CA MET A 1 15.95 -28.80 4.12
C MET A 1 14.54 -28.20 4.04
N LYS A 2 13.48 -28.73 4.70
CA LYS A 2 12.15 -28.05 4.72
C LYS A 2 12.11 -26.79 5.60
N GLN A 3 12.87 -26.78 6.70
CA GLN A 3 12.98 -25.63 7.61
C GLN A 3 13.72 -24.43 6.95
N ASP A 4 14.77 -24.70 6.18
CA ASP A 4 15.61 -23.66 5.54
C ASP A 4 14.87 -22.93 4.40
N ILE A 5 13.97 -23.61 3.67
CA ILE A 5 13.20 -23.00 2.58
C ILE A 5 12.14 -22.03 3.13
N LEU A 6 11.56 -22.32 4.30
CA LEU A 6 10.60 -21.41 4.93
C LEU A 6 11.28 -20.18 5.53
N LEU A 7 12.53 -20.32 5.99
CA LEU A 7 13.29 -19.19 6.53
C LEU A 7 13.43 -18.05 5.53
N ASN A 8 13.70 -18.34 4.26
CA ASN A 8 13.82 -17.31 3.22
C ASN A 8 12.52 -16.51 3.02
N TYR A 9 11.35 -17.11 3.27
CA TYR A 9 10.09 -16.38 3.22
C TYR A 9 9.89 -15.47 4.43
N TYR A 10 10.36 -15.88 5.62
CA TYR A 10 10.37 -15.01 6.80
C TYR A 10 11.36 -13.86 6.64
N GLN A 11 12.54 -14.11 6.07
CA GLN A 11 13.51 -13.06 5.71
C GLN A 11 12.91 -12.06 4.72
N GLU A 12 12.25 -12.54 3.67
CA GLU A 12 11.59 -11.66 2.69
C GLU A 12 10.46 -10.83 3.33
N LEU A 13 9.61 -11.46 4.15
CA LEU A 13 8.56 -10.75 4.90
C LEU A 13 9.15 -9.68 5.82
N TYR A 14 10.26 -10.00 6.51
CA TYR A 14 10.98 -9.08 7.37
C TYR A 14 11.53 -7.88 6.60
N ALA A 15 12.24 -8.14 5.50
CA ALA A 15 12.83 -7.10 4.66
C ALA A 15 11.76 -6.16 4.07
N LEU A 16 10.67 -6.72 3.53
CA LEU A 16 9.55 -5.93 3.02
C LEU A 16 8.89 -5.10 4.12
N SER A 17 8.73 -5.67 5.32
CA SER A 17 8.14 -4.97 6.46
C SER A 17 8.99 -3.81 6.93
N LYS A 18 10.30 -4.03 7.10
CA LYS A 18 11.26 -2.97 7.45
C LYS A 18 11.26 -1.84 6.43
N GLU A 19 11.18 -2.16 5.15
CA GLU A 19 11.22 -1.15 4.10
C GLU A 19 9.96 -0.27 4.12
N ILE A 20 8.78 -0.85 4.31
CA ILE A 20 7.54 -0.07 4.49
C ILE A 20 7.64 0.84 5.71
N ILE A 21 8.10 0.32 6.85
CA ILE A 21 8.27 1.10 8.10
C ILE A 21 9.24 2.26 7.87
N ARG A 22 10.42 1.97 7.30
CA ARG A 22 11.45 2.97 6.97
C ARG A 22 10.91 4.06 6.05
N ILE A 23 10.17 3.68 5.02
CA ILE A 23 9.57 4.64 4.09
C ILE A 23 8.53 5.48 4.82
N TYR A 24 7.58 4.88 5.53
CA TYR A 24 6.54 5.60 6.29
C TYR A 24 7.15 6.63 7.24
N ASP A 25 8.07 6.19 8.10
CA ASP A 25 8.73 7.01 9.11
C ASP A 25 9.53 8.17 8.49
N SER A 26 9.95 8.04 7.23
CA SER A 26 10.76 9.05 6.54
C SER A 26 9.97 10.26 6.01
N PHE A 27 8.64 10.20 5.88
CA PHE A 27 7.89 11.33 5.30
C PHE A 27 6.46 11.53 5.81
N ILE A 28 5.75 10.47 6.25
CA ILE A 28 4.37 10.64 6.71
C ILE A 28 4.30 11.52 7.97
N PRO A 29 5.18 11.34 8.99
CA PRO A 29 5.21 12.24 10.15
C PRO A 29 5.49 13.70 9.79
N GLU A 30 6.32 13.95 8.78
CA GLU A 30 6.62 15.31 8.30
C GLU A 30 5.37 15.97 7.68
N LEU A 31 4.64 15.23 6.84
CA LEU A 31 3.38 15.70 6.26
C LEU A 31 2.32 16.00 7.34
N ILE A 32 2.22 15.13 8.35
CA ILE A 32 1.34 15.32 9.50
C ILE A 32 1.72 16.58 10.27
N SER A 33 3.00 16.72 10.63
CA SER A 33 3.51 17.90 11.35
C SER A 33 3.26 19.19 10.57
N LYS A 34 3.41 19.17 9.25
CA LYS A 34 3.07 20.32 8.40
C LYS A 34 1.59 20.71 8.47
N HIS A 35 0.69 19.74 8.57
CA HIS A 35 -0.73 19.99 8.78
C HIS A 35 -1.03 20.52 10.18
N GLU A 36 -0.47 19.91 11.21
CA GLU A 36 -0.69 20.32 12.61
C GLU A 36 -0.12 21.71 12.93
N ASN A 37 0.97 22.10 12.26
CA ASN A 37 1.59 23.43 12.40
C ASN A 37 1.01 24.50 11.46
N SER A 38 0.02 24.15 10.62
CA SER A 38 -0.68 25.15 9.84
C SER A 38 -1.52 26.05 10.77
N GLU A 39 -1.68 27.33 10.43
CA GLU A 39 -2.55 28.22 11.23
C GLU A 39 -3.95 27.60 11.33
N GLU A 40 -4.55 27.65 12.51
CA GLU A 40 -5.84 27.04 12.77
C GLU A 40 -6.89 27.49 11.73
N GLY A 41 -7.47 26.53 11.00
CA GLY A 41 -8.41 26.78 9.90
C GLY A 41 -7.77 27.01 8.52
N LYS A 42 -6.44 26.96 8.37
CA LYS A 42 -5.77 26.96 7.06
C LYS A 42 -5.62 25.55 6.53
N GLU A 43 -6.42 25.25 5.53
CA GLU A 43 -6.27 24.06 4.72
C GLU A 43 -5.26 24.30 3.57
N PHE A 44 -4.59 23.25 3.12
CA PHE A 44 -3.67 23.33 1.98
C PHE A 44 -3.85 22.16 1.02
N LEU A 45 -3.45 22.43 -0.22
CA LEU A 45 -3.27 21.43 -1.27
C LEU A 45 -1.92 21.65 -1.94
N GLU A 46 -1.21 20.57 -2.22
CA GLU A 46 0.08 20.65 -2.89
C GLU A 46 0.36 19.45 -3.78
N VAL A 47 1.31 19.63 -4.69
CA VAL A 47 1.84 18.55 -5.52
C VAL A 47 3.23 18.19 -4.99
N ASN A 48 3.38 16.96 -4.50
CA ASN A 48 4.65 16.43 -4.03
C ASN A 48 4.95 15.09 -4.72
N PRO A 49 5.68 15.10 -5.85
CA PRO A 49 5.98 13.89 -6.61
C PRO A 49 6.76 12.85 -5.81
N GLU A 50 7.68 13.29 -4.94
CA GLU A 50 8.50 12.40 -4.12
C GLU A 50 7.65 11.59 -3.13
N ALA A 51 6.71 12.25 -2.45
CA ALA A 51 5.76 11.58 -1.56
C ALA A 51 4.96 10.50 -2.29
N PHE A 52 4.56 10.74 -3.55
CA PHE A 52 3.87 9.73 -4.35
C PHE A 52 4.75 8.56 -4.79
N LEU A 53 6.05 8.77 -5.00
CA LEU A 53 6.99 7.67 -5.23
C LEU A 53 7.12 6.81 -3.96
N LYS A 54 7.24 7.44 -2.79
CA LYS A 54 7.29 6.75 -1.49
C LYS A 54 6.00 5.97 -1.20
N LEU A 55 4.83 6.59 -1.41
CA LEU A 55 3.52 5.90 -1.28
C LEU A 55 3.40 4.72 -2.25
N SER A 56 3.85 4.88 -3.50
CA SER A 56 3.85 3.78 -4.47
C SER A 56 4.73 2.63 -4.01
N ALA A 57 5.92 2.92 -3.47
CA ALA A 57 6.81 1.92 -2.92
C ALA A 57 6.15 1.15 -1.75
N ILE A 58 5.50 1.86 -0.81
CA ILE A 58 4.72 1.22 0.28
C ILE A 58 3.73 0.20 -0.31
N PHE A 59 2.89 0.61 -1.26
CA PHE A 59 1.89 -0.27 -1.84
C PHE A 59 2.48 -1.45 -2.64
N VAL A 60 3.63 -1.27 -3.30
CA VAL A 60 4.36 -2.36 -3.97
C VAL A 60 4.84 -3.39 -2.95
N HIS A 61 5.48 -2.95 -1.87
CA HIS A 61 5.96 -3.86 -0.82
C HIS A 61 4.79 -4.57 -0.13
N SER A 62 3.70 -3.85 0.17
CA SER A 62 2.47 -4.44 0.72
C SER A 62 1.89 -5.52 -0.18
N HIS A 63 1.86 -5.29 -1.50
CA HIS A 63 1.40 -6.29 -2.45
C HIS A 63 2.30 -7.55 -2.45
N ASN A 64 3.61 -7.39 -2.32
CA ASN A 64 4.56 -8.50 -2.24
C ASN A 64 4.36 -9.31 -0.95
N ILE A 65 4.16 -8.65 0.21
CA ILE A 65 3.79 -9.32 1.46
C ILE A 65 2.51 -10.13 1.26
N ARG A 66 1.47 -9.51 0.71
CA ARG A 66 0.19 -10.17 0.43
C ARG A 66 0.37 -11.41 -0.46
N LYS A 67 1.24 -11.38 -1.46
CA LYS A 67 1.53 -12.53 -2.35
C LYS A 67 2.18 -13.71 -1.63
N LEU A 68 2.94 -13.45 -0.57
CA LEU A 68 3.54 -14.49 0.27
C LEU A 68 2.48 -15.13 1.16
N LEU A 69 1.66 -14.30 1.78
CA LEU A 69 0.65 -14.70 2.75
C LEU A 69 -0.61 -15.31 2.12
N ILE A 70 -1.08 -14.80 0.97
CA ILE A 70 -2.34 -15.23 0.36
C ILE A 70 -2.08 -15.83 -1.04
N PRO A 71 -2.41 -17.11 -1.26
CA PRO A 71 -2.30 -17.69 -2.59
C PRO A 71 -3.36 -17.07 -3.50
N THR A 72 -2.94 -16.57 -4.66
CA THR A 72 -3.87 -16.15 -5.73
C THR A 72 -4.27 -17.35 -6.58
N ALA A 73 -5.29 -17.19 -7.44
CA ALA A 73 -5.66 -18.20 -8.42
C ALA A 73 -4.45 -18.66 -9.25
N ARG A 74 -4.46 -19.95 -9.61
CA ARG A 74 -3.40 -20.58 -10.41
C ARG A 74 -3.24 -19.87 -11.75
N GLY A 75 -2.01 -19.52 -12.10
CA GLY A 75 -1.71 -18.91 -13.39
C GLY A 75 -1.92 -19.89 -14.55
N LYS A 76 -2.34 -19.41 -15.72
CA LYS A 76 -2.54 -20.26 -16.92
C LYS A 76 -1.30 -21.08 -17.31
N LYS A 77 -0.10 -20.54 -17.06
CA LYS A 77 1.20 -21.18 -17.36
C LYS A 77 1.88 -21.80 -16.13
N GLU A 78 1.23 -21.77 -14.96
CA GLU A 78 1.80 -22.29 -13.72
C GLU A 78 1.61 -23.81 -13.63
N SER A 79 2.67 -24.55 -13.30
CA SER A 79 2.54 -25.99 -13.08
C SER A 79 1.70 -26.26 -11.81
N LYS A 80 0.98 -27.39 -11.78
CA LYS A 80 0.18 -27.76 -10.60
C LYS A 80 1.07 -27.84 -9.34
N ARG A 81 2.24 -28.46 -9.46
CA ARG A 81 3.19 -28.61 -8.34
C ARG A 81 3.67 -27.27 -7.78
N LEU A 82 3.93 -26.27 -8.65
CA LEU A 82 4.34 -24.94 -8.20
C LEU A 82 3.20 -24.23 -7.47
N TYR A 83 1.97 -24.34 -8.00
CA TYR A 83 0.79 -23.80 -7.36
C TYR A 83 0.54 -24.42 -5.98
N ASP A 84 0.56 -25.75 -5.89
CA ASP A 84 0.36 -26.51 -4.65
C ASP A 84 1.41 -26.09 -3.60
N PHE A 85 2.68 -25.98 -3.99
CA PHE A 85 3.75 -25.50 -3.12
C PHE A 85 3.50 -24.07 -2.61
N ARG A 86 2.99 -23.19 -3.48
CA ARG A 86 2.66 -21.80 -3.11
C ARG A 86 1.52 -21.73 -2.09
N CYS A 87 0.51 -22.58 -2.24
CA CYS A 87 -0.57 -22.75 -1.28
C CYS A 87 -0.06 -23.30 0.06
N GLU A 88 0.77 -24.34 0.03
CA GLU A 88 1.40 -24.90 1.24
C GLU A 88 2.25 -23.85 1.97
N ARG A 89 3.08 -23.10 1.25
CA ARG A 89 3.88 -22.01 1.82
C ARG A 89 2.99 -20.99 2.53
N ALA A 90 1.96 -20.48 1.84
CA ALA A 90 1.06 -19.49 2.40
C ALA A 90 0.39 -20.01 3.68
N LEU A 91 -0.14 -21.23 3.67
CA LEU A 91 -0.76 -21.85 4.85
C LEU A 91 0.22 -22.01 6.01
N ASN A 92 1.49 -22.33 5.75
CA ASN A 92 2.49 -22.41 6.82
C ASN A 92 2.79 -21.03 7.42
N LEU A 93 2.94 -19.98 6.60
CA LEU A 93 3.17 -18.61 7.09
C LEU A 93 1.99 -18.10 7.92
N GLN A 94 0.76 -18.37 7.50
CA GLN A 94 -0.46 -17.98 8.20
C GLN A 94 -0.62 -18.62 9.58
N ARG A 95 0.08 -19.73 9.89
CA ARG A 95 0.06 -20.31 11.25
C ARG A 95 0.74 -19.43 12.28
N HIS A 96 1.66 -18.57 11.83
CA HIS A 96 2.42 -17.68 12.70
C HIS A 96 1.95 -16.22 12.56
N ILE A 97 1.39 -15.85 11.41
CA ILE A 97 0.98 -14.48 11.11
C ILE A 97 -0.56 -14.37 11.17
N PRO A 98 -1.12 -13.57 12.08
CA PRO A 98 -2.57 -13.45 12.29
C PRO A 98 -3.22 -12.61 11.17
N ILE A 99 -3.63 -13.29 10.09
CA ILE A 99 -4.20 -12.65 8.91
C ILE A 99 -5.48 -11.84 9.16
N ASP A 100 -6.26 -12.18 10.19
CA ASP A 100 -7.52 -11.52 10.52
C ASP A 100 -7.33 -10.04 10.92
N ASN A 101 -6.11 -9.68 11.32
CA ASN A 101 -5.75 -8.31 11.70
C ASN A 101 -5.14 -7.50 10.54
N LEU A 102 -5.02 -8.08 9.34
CA LEU A 102 -4.28 -7.49 8.21
C LEU A 102 -5.21 -6.94 7.10
N ASN A 103 -6.21 -6.15 7.48
CA ASN A 103 -7.28 -5.74 6.57
C ASN A 103 -6.79 -4.84 5.41
N GLU A 104 -5.96 -3.84 5.71
CA GLU A 104 -5.41 -2.95 4.68
C GLU A 104 -4.43 -3.73 3.80
N LEU A 105 -3.49 -4.45 4.39
CA LEU A 105 -2.45 -5.21 3.70
C LEU A 105 -3.03 -6.30 2.77
N LEU A 106 -4.13 -6.93 3.17
CA LEU A 106 -4.78 -7.98 2.39
C LEU A 106 -5.76 -7.44 1.33
N ASN A 107 -5.98 -6.12 1.30
CA ASN A 107 -6.84 -5.48 0.31
C ASN A 107 -6.33 -5.75 -1.12
N SER A 108 -7.12 -6.54 -1.87
CA SER A 108 -6.77 -6.96 -3.24
C SER A 108 -6.59 -5.79 -4.23
N LYS A 109 -7.18 -4.62 -3.93
CA LYS A 109 -7.12 -3.44 -4.80
C LYS A 109 -5.82 -2.64 -4.70
N ILE A 110 -4.97 -2.87 -3.69
CA ILE A 110 -3.67 -2.18 -3.50
C ILE A 110 -2.82 -2.24 -4.78
N ARG A 111 -2.72 -3.42 -5.40
CA ARG A 111 -1.95 -3.63 -6.63
C ARG A 111 -2.54 -2.86 -7.81
N ASN A 112 -3.84 -3.00 -8.00
CA ASN A 112 -4.56 -2.39 -9.12
C ASN A 112 -4.42 -0.87 -9.08
N THR A 113 -4.25 -0.30 -7.90
CA THR A 113 -4.07 1.13 -7.71
C THR A 113 -2.76 1.69 -8.26
N ILE A 114 -1.72 0.86 -8.34
CA ILE A 114 -0.41 1.23 -8.91
C ILE A 114 -0.34 0.80 -10.38
N GLU A 115 -0.80 -0.42 -10.67
CA GLU A 115 -0.82 -0.96 -12.02
C GLU A 115 -1.91 -0.28 -12.86
N HIS A 116 -1.65 -0.04 -14.15
CA HIS A 116 -2.63 0.55 -15.07
C HIS A 116 -3.06 1.98 -14.70
N TYR A 117 -2.20 2.76 -14.02
CA TYR A 117 -2.49 4.17 -13.73
C TYR A 117 -2.66 5.00 -15.01
N ASP A 118 -1.89 4.71 -16.04
CA ASP A 118 -2.01 5.26 -17.39
C ASP A 118 -3.39 4.97 -17.99
N GLU A 119 -3.85 3.73 -17.96
CA GLU A 119 -5.19 3.36 -18.46
C GLU A 119 -6.31 4.08 -17.69
N ARG A 120 -6.14 4.27 -16.39
CA ARG A 120 -7.08 5.05 -15.56
C ARG A 120 -7.09 6.51 -15.94
N LEU A 121 -5.91 7.10 -16.16
CA LEU A 121 -5.78 8.48 -16.58
C LEU A 121 -6.45 8.70 -17.95
N ASP A 122 -6.25 7.78 -18.89
CA ASP A 122 -6.93 7.78 -20.19
C ASP A 122 -8.46 7.67 -20.03
N SER A 123 -8.93 6.77 -19.16
CA SER A 123 -10.36 6.64 -18.86
C SER A 123 -10.96 7.92 -18.29
N VAL A 124 -10.24 8.62 -17.41
CA VAL A 124 -10.68 9.90 -16.83
C VAL A 124 -10.72 10.98 -17.90
N ASN A 125 -9.66 11.09 -18.71
CA ASN A 125 -9.60 12.06 -19.80
C ASN A 125 -10.73 11.86 -20.80
N LEU A 126 -11.04 10.61 -21.16
CA LEU A 126 -12.17 10.28 -22.03
C LEU A 126 -13.53 10.67 -21.41
N LYS A 127 -13.71 10.53 -20.09
CA LYS A 127 -14.94 10.96 -19.41
C LYS A 127 -15.07 12.48 -19.33
N ILE A 128 -13.94 13.19 -19.21
CA ILE A 128 -13.92 14.66 -19.25
C ILE A 128 -14.30 15.15 -20.65
N ASP A 129 -13.68 14.58 -21.68
CA ASP A 129 -13.93 14.92 -23.09
C ASP A 129 -15.40 14.68 -23.47
N ASN A 130 -15.95 13.52 -23.07
CA ASN A 130 -17.35 13.18 -23.26
C ASN A 130 -18.32 13.93 -22.32
N LYS A 131 -17.82 14.84 -21.47
CA LYS A 131 -18.60 15.62 -20.46
C LYS A 131 -19.39 14.76 -19.46
N THR A 132 -19.12 13.46 -19.37
CA THR A 132 -19.81 12.54 -18.44
C THR A 132 -19.29 12.65 -17.01
N LEU A 133 -18.06 13.14 -16.82
CA LEU A 133 -17.50 13.37 -15.49
C LEU A 133 -18.08 14.63 -14.84
N LYS A 134 -18.23 15.71 -15.63
CA LYS A 134 -18.71 17.02 -15.15
C LYS A 134 -20.15 17.01 -14.64
N SER A 135 -20.97 16.03 -15.06
CA SER A 135 -22.34 15.89 -14.55
C SER A 135 -22.39 15.32 -13.13
N LYS A 136 -21.27 14.78 -12.61
CA LYS A 136 -21.20 14.14 -11.29
C LYS A 136 -20.15 14.75 -10.37
N TYR A 137 -19.07 15.30 -10.93
CA TYR A 137 -17.94 15.83 -10.16
C TYR A 137 -17.57 17.23 -10.62
N SER A 138 -17.24 18.09 -9.65
CA SER A 138 -16.89 19.49 -9.88
C SER A 138 -15.40 19.67 -10.20
N ALA A 139 -14.54 18.75 -9.76
CA ALA A 139 -13.12 18.75 -10.08
C ALA A 139 -12.49 17.34 -10.08
N VAL A 140 -11.27 17.25 -10.61
CA VAL A 140 -10.40 16.06 -10.51
C VAL A 140 -9.13 16.45 -9.78
N PHE A 141 -8.83 15.77 -8.68
CA PHE A 141 -7.56 15.92 -7.97
C PHE A 141 -6.61 14.83 -8.44
N SER A 142 -5.53 15.22 -9.13
CA SER A 142 -4.53 14.29 -9.66
C SER A 142 -3.16 14.58 -9.06
N ASN A 143 -2.52 13.56 -8.44
CA ASN A 143 -1.19 13.71 -7.81
C ASN A 143 -1.15 14.83 -6.76
N MET A 144 -2.16 14.89 -5.88
CA MET A 144 -2.30 15.95 -4.88
C MET A 144 -2.24 15.42 -3.45
N ILE A 145 -1.54 16.14 -2.59
CA ILE A 145 -1.65 15.99 -1.14
C ILE A 145 -2.56 17.09 -0.64
N ILE A 146 -3.56 16.73 0.15
CA ILE A 146 -4.48 17.68 0.78
C ILE A 146 -4.44 17.50 2.29
N SER A 147 -4.58 18.60 3.02
CA SER A 147 -4.61 18.59 4.49
C SER A 147 -5.78 17.77 5.02
N SER A 148 -7.00 18.02 4.55
CA SER A 148 -8.23 17.34 4.98
C SER A 148 -9.22 17.16 3.83
N GLU A 149 -10.28 16.38 4.07
CA GLU A 149 -11.39 16.24 3.12
C GLU A 149 -12.21 17.54 2.97
N LYS A 150 -12.01 18.53 3.85
CA LYS A 150 -12.66 19.85 3.75
C LYS A 150 -12.10 20.67 2.58
N VAL A 151 -10.87 20.41 2.12
CA VAL A 151 -10.25 21.13 0.99
C VAL A 151 -11.15 21.12 -0.25
N PRO A 152 -11.59 19.96 -0.76
CA PRO A 152 -12.63 19.84 -1.77
C PRO A 152 -13.87 20.69 -1.51
N GLU A 153 -14.46 20.57 -0.31
CA GLU A 153 -15.72 21.21 0.08
C GLU A 153 -15.59 22.75 0.09
N MET A 154 -14.41 23.28 0.43
CA MET A 154 -14.13 24.72 0.44
C MET A 154 -13.90 25.30 -0.94
N LEU A 155 -13.41 24.50 -1.89
CA LEU A 155 -12.98 24.97 -3.21
C LEU A 155 -14.04 24.76 -4.30
N PHE A 156 -14.93 23.78 -4.12
CA PHE A 156 -15.88 23.38 -5.14
C PHE A 156 -17.27 23.14 -4.57
N GLU A 157 -18.28 23.62 -5.29
CA GLU A 157 -19.67 23.23 -5.07
C GLU A 157 -19.89 21.85 -5.72
N GLY A 158 -19.58 20.77 -4.99
CA GLY A 158 -19.84 19.38 -5.40
C GLY A 158 -18.66 18.41 -5.21
N ASP A 159 -18.89 17.13 -5.51
CA ASP A 159 -17.92 16.07 -5.25
C ASP A 159 -16.64 16.23 -6.09
N VAL A 160 -15.51 15.84 -5.51
CA VAL A 160 -14.21 15.76 -6.20
C VAL A 160 -13.91 14.32 -6.58
N TYR A 161 -13.37 14.16 -7.78
CA TYR A 161 -12.87 12.90 -8.29
C TYR A 161 -11.40 12.74 -7.93
N TYR A 162 -11.07 11.80 -7.04
CA TYR A 162 -9.71 11.60 -6.55
C TYR A 162 -8.92 10.62 -7.42
N LEU A 163 -7.76 11.05 -7.89
CA LEU A 163 -6.82 10.26 -8.68
C LEU A 163 -5.42 10.44 -8.07
N LYS A 164 -4.90 9.40 -7.40
CA LYS A 164 -3.60 9.51 -6.72
C LYS A 164 -3.57 10.71 -5.75
N THR A 165 -4.49 10.75 -4.80
CA THR A 165 -4.60 11.82 -3.80
C THR A 165 -4.30 11.27 -2.42
N PHE A 166 -3.49 11.97 -1.63
CA PHE A 166 -3.27 11.63 -0.22
C PHE A 166 -3.89 12.68 0.69
N VAL A 167 -4.67 12.24 1.67
CA VAL A 167 -5.36 13.09 2.63
C VAL A 167 -4.66 12.93 3.99
N ILE A 168 -4.03 14.00 4.46
CA ILE A 168 -3.17 13.94 5.66
C ILE A 168 -3.99 13.63 6.91
N GLU A 169 -5.09 14.35 7.14
CA GLU A 169 -5.94 14.21 8.34
C GLU A 169 -6.42 12.76 8.54
N SER A 170 -6.85 12.09 7.47
CA SER A 170 -7.34 10.71 7.57
C SER A 170 -6.27 9.65 7.29
N ARG A 171 -5.06 10.07 6.91
CA ARG A 171 -3.96 9.22 6.43
C ARG A 171 -4.38 8.31 5.27
N ASN A 172 -5.39 8.72 4.51
CA ASN A 172 -5.95 7.93 3.42
C ASN A 172 -5.30 8.31 2.10
N TYR A 173 -4.87 7.28 1.37
CA TYR A 173 -4.56 7.39 -0.04
C TYR A 173 -5.80 7.00 -0.85
N ARG A 174 -6.20 7.87 -1.77
CA ARG A 174 -7.38 7.71 -2.63
C ARG A 174 -6.97 7.64 -4.10
N ASN A 175 -7.48 6.64 -4.79
CA ASN A 175 -7.33 6.50 -6.23
C ASN A 175 -8.59 5.87 -6.83
N LEU A 176 -9.49 6.71 -7.34
CA LEU A 176 -10.80 6.33 -7.85
C LEU A 176 -11.70 5.70 -6.76
N ASP A 177 -12.12 4.46 -6.98
CA ASP A 177 -12.92 3.63 -6.07
C ASP A 177 -12.07 2.90 -5.01
N PHE A 178 -10.76 3.18 -4.99
CA PHE A 178 -9.85 2.66 -3.99
C PHE A 178 -9.53 3.74 -2.95
N SER A 179 -9.62 3.34 -1.69
CA SER A 179 -9.09 4.06 -0.54
C SER A 179 -8.33 3.08 0.33
N SER A 180 -7.18 3.51 0.87
CA SER A 180 -6.42 2.74 1.85
C SER A 180 -5.83 3.67 2.89
N ASN A 181 -5.97 3.28 4.15
CA ASN A 181 -5.38 4.01 5.26
C ASN A 181 -3.93 3.57 5.44
N VAL A 182 -3.01 4.48 5.13
CA VAL A 182 -1.56 4.20 5.09
C VAL A 182 -1.01 3.96 6.50
N GLU A 183 -1.57 4.62 7.51
CA GLU A 183 -1.19 4.43 8.92
C GLU A 183 -1.60 3.06 9.44
N LYS A 184 -2.84 2.62 9.16
CA LYS A 184 -3.28 1.26 9.50
C LYS A 184 -2.45 0.20 8.80
N LEU A 185 -2.13 0.39 7.53
CA LEU A 185 -1.23 -0.49 6.79
C LEU A 185 0.15 -0.57 7.45
N TYR A 186 0.69 0.57 7.89
CA TYR A 186 1.96 0.63 8.63
C TYR A 186 1.89 -0.16 9.95
N GLU A 187 0.82 0.00 10.73
CA GLU A 187 0.62 -0.75 11.98
C GLU A 187 0.47 -2.26 11.74
N GLU A 188 -0.26 -2.68 10.70
CA GLU A 188 -0.37 -4.07 10.29
C GLU A 188 0.98 -4.69 9.93
N VAL A 189 1.85 -3.90 9.28
CA VAL A 189 3.20 -4.34 8.91
C VAL A 189 4.11 -4.45 10.13
N LYS A 190 3.97 -3.57 11.13
CA LYS A 190 4.70 -3.68 12.40
C LYS A 190 4.37 -4.98 13.11
N ILE A 191 3.11 -5.38 13.15
CA ILE A 191 2.69 -6.68 13.72
C ILE A 191 3.45 -7.84 13.05
N ILE A 192 3.57 -7.84 11.72
CA ILE A 192 4.31 -8.88 11.00
C ILE A 192 5.79 -8.87 11.39
N LYS A 193 6.44 -7.70 11.38
CA LYS A 193 7.85 -7.56 11.75
C LYS A 193 8.09 -8.08 13.17
N ASP A 194 7.27 -7.66 14.13
CA ASP A 194 7.46 -7.95 15.55
C ASP A 194 7.29 -9.46 15.81
N ILE A 195 6.29 -10.10 15.20
CA ILE A 195 6.14 -11.57 15.24
C ILE A 195 7.38 -12.27 14.69
N ILE A 196 7.96 -11.78 13.59
CA ILE A 196 9.16 -12.40 13.01
C ILE A 196 10.36 -12.23 13.95
N GLU A 197 10.56 -11.05 14.54
CA GLU A 197 11.66 -10.79 15.49
C GLU A 197 11.53 -11.57 16.80
N GLU A 198 10.31 -11.86 17.25
CA GLU A 198 10.06 -12.73 18.42
C GLU A 198 10.42 -14.20 18.17
N ASN A 199 10.40 -14.65 16.91
CA ASN A 199 10.56 -16.06 16.55
C ASN A 199 11.92 -16.38 15.89
N PHE A 200 12.68 -15.36 15.48
CA PHE A 200 13.95 -15.53 14.76
C PHE A 200 14.99 -14.47 15.15
N ASP A 201 16.24 -14.88 15.38
CA ASP A 201 17.32 -13.94 15.71
C ASP A 201 17.72 -13.05 14.52
N LEU A 202 18.09 -11.79 14.79
CA LEU A 202 18.48 -10.80 13.77
C LEU A 202 19.57 -11.26 12.80
N PRO A 203 20.67 -11.92 13.22
CA PRO A 203 21.66 -12.44 12.27
C PRO A 203 21.08 -13.45 11.28
N THR A 204 20.05 -14.19 11.71
CA THR A 204 19.32 -15.13 10.85
C THR A 204 18.43 -14.39 9.86
N LEU A 205 17.85 -13.25 10.24
CA LEU A 205 16.97 -12.45 9.38
C LEU A 205 17.75 -11.57 8.39
N GLU A 206 18.90 -11.03 8.80
CA GLU A 206 19.72 -10.12 8.00
C GLU A 206 20.86 -10.81 7.24
N GLY A 207 21.18 -12.06 7.59
CA GLY A 207 22.37 -12.79 7.11
C GLY A 207 22.39 -13.19 5.63
N GLY A 208 21.31 -12.99 4.87
CA GLY A 208 21.23 -13.31 3.45
C GLY A 208 21.28 -14.83 3.15
N GLY A 209 20.22 -15.38 2.54
CA GLY A 209 20.18 -16.80 2.20
C GLY A 209 21.14 -17.16 1.05
N ILE A 210 22.21 -17.91 1.33
CA ILE A 210 22.99 -18.62 0.30
C ILE A 210 22.34 -19.98 0.05
N TYR A 211 21.87 -20.23 -1.17
CA TYR A 211 21.54 -21.57 -1.63
C TYR A 211 22.83 -22.23 -2.11
N VAL A 212 23.38 -23.17 -1.34
CA VAL A 212 24.35 -24.13 -1.87
C VAL A 212 23.54 -25.28 -2.47
N LEU A 213 23.48 -25.34 -3.80
CA LEU A 213 22.82 -26.40 -4.56
C LEU A 213 23.68 -27.66 -4.63
#